data_AF-A0AA40DJ52-F1
#
_entry.id   AF-A0AA40DJ52-F1
#
_cell.length_a   1.000
_cell.length_b   1.000
_cell.length_c   1.000
_cell.angle_alpha   90.00
_cell.angle_beta   90.00
_cell.angle_gamma   90.00
#
_symmetry.space_group_name_H-M   'P 1'
#
loop_
_entity.id
_entity.type
_entity.pdbx_description
1 polymer ?
#
loop_
_entity_poly.entity_id
_entity_poly.type
_entity_poly.pdbx_seq_one_letter_code
_entity_poly.pdbx_strand_id
1 'polypeptide(L)'
;SFSASLAYYSSQHKSRLFDYSETDIHPDDLDDEGVVVAEDGLVYPSVSSPPFSNGAVMLPNTFTMQECVRRYFDEFLDRVEDGEDMETPQIYNIPKELNEALDAFFDKHAVNETVADWLDKHPVKSAVADDAESVWKAK
;
A
#
# COMPACT_ATOMS: atom_id res chain seq x y z
N SER A 1 -27.69 0.80 -0.54
CA SER A 1 -26.48 1.30 0.14
C SER A 1 -25.28 0.68 -0.54
N PHE A 2 -24.18 1.42 -0.72
CA PHE A 2 -22.92 0.80 -1.10
C PHE A 2 -22.38 0.09 0.15
N SER A 3 -21.99 -1.18 0.03
CA SER A 3 -21.15 -1.80 1.06
C SER A 3 -19.88 -0.97 1.16
N ALA A 4 -19.58 -0.41 2.32
CA ALA A 4 -18.38 0.42 2.57
C ALA A 4 -17.11 -0.45 2.68
N SER A 5 -17.03 -1.51 1.88
CA SER A 5 -15.92 -2.45 1.86
C SER A 5 -14.96 -2.05 0.74
N LEU A 6 -13.70 -1.84 1.10
CA LEU A 6 -12.61 -1.74 0.14
C LEU A 6 -12.24 -3.15 -0.32
N ALA A 7 -11.98 -3.33 -1.60
CA ALA A 7 -11.52 -4.59 -2.18
C ALA A 7 -10.02 -4.51 -2.48
N TYR A 8 -9.31 -5.59 -2.20
CA TYR A 8 -7.90 -5.80 -2.52
C TYR A 8 -7.76 -7.08 -3.32
N TYR A 9 -7.24 -6.97 -4.54
CA TYR A 9 -6.87 -8.12 -5.36
C TYR A 9 -5.44 -8.52 -5.02
N SER A 10 -5.20 -9.81 -4.80
CA SER A 10 -3.85 -10.33 -4.63
C SER A 10 -3.69 -11.58 -5.49
N SER A 11 -2.61 -11.62 -6.27
CA SER A 11 -2.21 -12.79 -7.04
C SER A 11 -1.70 -13.93 -6.16
N GLN A 12 -1.36 -13.65 -4.90
CA GLN A 12 -0.84 -14.62 -3.94
C GLN A 12 -1.65 -14.64 -2.64
N HIS A 13 -1.59 -15.72 -1.88
CA HIS A 13 -2.30 -15.81 -0.60
C HIS A 13 -1.71 -14.89 0.49
N LYS A 14 -0.48 -14.41 0.29
CA LYS A 14 0.15 -13.43 1.19
C LYS A 14 0.66 -12.27 0.35
N SER A 15 0.23 -11.06 0.70
CA SER A 15 0.87 -9.85 0.20
C SER A 15 2.35 -9.91 0.56
N ARG A 16 3.21 -9.78 -0.44
CA ARG A 16 4.66 -9.85 -0.23
C ARG A 16 5.27 -8.49 0.01
N LEU A 17 4.61 -7.41 -0.44
CA LEU A 17 5.14 -6.04 -0.44
C LEU A 17 6.62 -6.04 -0.81
N PHE A 18 6.91 -6.18 -2.10
CA PHE A 18 8.28 -6.35 -2.59
C PHE A 18 8.91 -5.01 -2.98
N ASP A 19 10.23 -4.90 -2.89
CA ASP A 19 10.93 -3.70 -3.35
C ASP A 19 10.81 -3.58 -4.88
N TYR A 20 10.35 -2.44 -5.40
CA TYR A 20 10.15 -2.24 -6.84
C TYR A 20 11.45 -2.36 -7.66
N SER A 21 12.62 -2.26 -7.02
CA SER A 21 13.90 -2.55 -7.66
C SER A 21 14.14 -4.06 -7.90
N GLU A 22 13.34 -4.92 -7.28
CA GLU A 22 13.39 -6.38 -7.41
C GLU A 22 12.43 -6.93 -8.49
N THR A 23 11.73 -6.07 -9.24
CA THR A 23 10.73 -6.50 -10.25
C THR A 23 11.33 -7.44 -11.31
N ASP A 24 12.61 -7.31 -11.65
CA ASP A 24 13.30 -8.24 -12.57
C ASP A 24 13.43 -9.67 -12.00
N ILE A 25 13.36 -9.82 -10.69
CA ILE A 25 13.42 -11.09 -9.93
C ILE A 25 12.00 -11.61 -9.64
N HIS A 26 11.01 -10.73 -9.72
CA HIS A 26 9.59 -10.99 -9.48
C HIS A 26 8.72 -10.54 -10.67
N PRO A 27 8.92 -11.10 -11.87
CA PRO A 27 8.19 -10.71 -13.08
C PRO A 27 6.68 -11.00 -13.01
N ASP A 28 6.27 -11.74 -11.99
CA ASP A 28 4.92 -12.25 -11.79
C ASP A 28 4.14 -11.48 -10.73
N ASP A 29 4.83 -10.62 -9.98
CA ASP A 29 4.20 -9.80 -8.96
C ASP A 29 3.56 -8.56 -9.61
N LEU A 30 2.39 -8.17 -9.11
CA LEU A 30 1.68 -7.00 -9.62
C LEU A 30 2.42 -5.73 -9.20
N ASP A 31 2.48 -4.76 -10.10
CA ASP A 31 2.95 -3.40 -9.79
C ASP A 31 2.24 -2.81 -8.56
N ASP A 32 0.98 -3.19 -8.33
CA ASP A 32 0.13 -2.74 -7.21
C ASP A 32 0.58 -3.25 -5.82
N GLU A 33 1.48 -4.25 -5.75
CA GLU A 33 2.10 -4.71 -4.50
C GLU A 33 3.53 -4.19 -4.31
N GLY A 34 4.10 -3.50 -5.30
CA GLY A 34 5.46 -3.00 -5.26
C GLY A 34 5.62 -1.77 -4.36
N VAL A 35 6.72 -1.73 -3.62
CA VAL A 35 7.12 -0.59 -2.79
C VAL A 35 8.49 -0.06 -3.21
N VAL A 36 8.58 1.23 -3.48
CA VAL A 36 9.84 1.98 -3.57
C VAL A 36 10.34 2.22 -2.15
N VAL A 37 11.43 1.54 -1.82
CA VAL A 37 12.15 1.72 -0.56
C VAL A 37 13.15 2.86 -0.74
N ALA A 38 13.08 3.87 0.12
CA ALA A 38 14.03 4.98 0.08
C ALA A 38 15.39 4.54 0.64
N GLU A 39 16.44 5.36 0.47
CA GLU A 39 17.81 4.99 0.86
C GLU A 39 17.98 4.73 2.38
N ASP A 40 16.99 5.04 3.23
CA ASP A 40 16.96 4.74 4.67
C ASP A 40 16.40 3.36 4.99
N GLY A 41 15.83 2.68 3.99
CA GLY A 41 15.05 1.47 4.22
C GLY A 41 13.61 1.74 4.63
N LEU A 42 13.11 2.98 4.53
CA LEU A 42 11.72 3.32 4.83
C LEU A 42 10.86 3.38 3.56
N VAL A 43 9.59 3.01 3.70
CA VAL A 43 8.57 3.14 2.65
C VAL A 43 7.76 4.39 2.93
N TYR A 44 7.87 5.38 2.06
CA TYR A 44 7.08 6.60 2.15
C TYR A 44 5.78 6.47 1.36
N PRO A 45 4.62 6.89 1.92
CA PRO A 45 3.39 6.99 1.17
C PRO A 45 3.61 7.95 -0.01
N SER A 46 3.58 7.41 -1.23
CA SER A 46 3.76 8.18 -2.46
C SER A 46 2.84 7.60 -3.53
N VAL A 47 2.41 8.43 -4.48
CA VAL A 47 1.80 7.96 -5.72
C VAL A 47 2.96 7.65 -6.67
N SER A 48 3.52 6.44 -6.56
CA SER A 48 4.56 5.97 -7.46
C SER A 48 3.93 5.59 -8.79
N SER A 49 4.27 6.34 -9.86
CA SER A 49 3.76 6.19 -11.22
C SER A 49 2.23 6.17 -11.31
N PRO A 50 1.58 7.33 -11.58
CA PRO A 50 0.13 7.40 -11.73
C PRO A 50 -0.39 6.29 -12.66
N PRO A 51 -1.39 5.51 -12.23
CA PRO A 51 -2.31 5.79 -11.13
C PRO A 51 -2.00 5.11 -9.77
N PHE A 52 -0.85 4.47 -9.57
CA PHE A 52 -0.67 3.53 -8.44
C PHE A 52 0.04 4.12 -7.22
N SER A 53 -0.20 3.48 -6.07
CA SER A 53 0.31 3.84 -4.75
C SER A 53 1.55 3.01 -4.43
N ASN A 54 2.40 3.52 -3.55
CA ASN A 54 3.55 2.80 -3.02
C ASN A 54 3.12 1.69 -2.04
N GLY A 55 2.57 0.60 -2.57
CA GLY A 55 2.05 -0.56 -1.84
C GLY A 55 0.58 -0.90 -2.16
N ALA A 56 0.07 -1.92 -1.47
CA ALA A 56 -1.23 -2.55 -1.69
C ALA A 56 -2.38 -1.55 -1.99
N VAL A 57 -2.86 -1.57 -3.24
CA VAL A 57 -3.95 -0.71 -3.69
C VAL A 57 -5.30 -1.31 -3.31
N MET A 58 -6.06 -0.59 -2.48
CA MET A 58 -7.42 -0.96 -2.11
C MET A 58 -8.43 -0.02 -2.76
N LEU A 59 -9.43 -0.56 -3.46
CA LEU A 59 -10.44 0.23 -4.17
C LEU A 59 -11.86 -0.14 -3.73
N PRO A 60 -12.79 0.82 -3.65
CA PRO A 60 -14.21 0.49 -3.52
C PRO A 60 -14.69 -0.31 -4.75
N ASN A 61 -15.77 -1.07 -4.61
CA ASN A 61 -16.38 -1.84 -5.71
C ASN A 61 -17.00 -0.92 -6.79
N THR A 62 -16.13 -0.31 -7.58
CA THR A 62 -16.41 0.68 -8.61
C THR A 62 -16.09 0.09 -9.97
N PHE A 63 -16.52 0.78 -11.04
CA PHE A 63 -16.20 0.38 -12.41
C PHE A 63 -14.69 0.17 -12.59
N THR A 64 -13.86 1.10 -12.12
CA THR A 64 -12.39 0.98 -12.20
C THR A 64 -11.86 -0.28 -11.51
N MET A 65 -12.28 -0.58 -10.28
CA MET A 65 -11.86 -1.81 -9.59
C MET A 65 -12.28 -3.06 -10.34
N GLN A 66 -13.52 -3.06 -10.86
CA GLN A 66 -14.09 -4.14 -11.63
C GLN A 66 -13.33 -4.39 -12.95
N GLU A 67 -12.86 -3.34 -13.62
CA GLU A 67 -12.02 -3.46 -14.83
C GLU A 67 -10.61 -3.98 -14.50
N CYS A 68 -9.95 -3.43 -13.47
CA CYS A 68 -8.61 -3.89 -13.07
C CYS A 68 -8.63 -5.38 -12.69
N VAL A 69 -9.58 -5.81 -11.86
CA VAL A 69 -9.71 -7.21 -11.44
C VAL A 69 -9.93 -8.14 -12.62
N ARG A 70 -10.79 -7.77 -13.58
CA ARG A 70 -11.02 -8.60 -14.78
C ARG A 70 -9.76 -8.75 -15.59
N ARG A 71 -9.06 -7.64 -15.86
CA ARG A 71 -7.79 -7.65 -16.58
C ARG A 71 -6.76 -8.56 -15.92
N TYR A 72 -6.54 -8.41 -14.62
CA TYR A 72 -5.56 -9.23 -13.90
C TYR A 72 -5.96 -10.71 -13.84
N PHE A 73 -7.26 -11.01 -13.80
CA PHE A 73 -7.73 -12.39 -13.82
C PHE A 73 -7.60 -13.01 -15.21
N ASP A 74 -7.87 -12.26 -16.28
CA ASP A 74 -7.64 -12.69 -17.66
C ASP A 74 -6.15 -13.01 -17.88
N GLU A 75 -5.24 -12.15 -17.42
CA GLU A 75 -3.78 -12.40 -17.45
C GLU A 75 -3.38 -13.67 -16.68
N PHE A 76 -3.98 -13.91 -15.51
CA PHE A 76 -3.78 -15.16 -14.76
C PHE A 76 -4.26 -16.39 -15.55
N LEU A 77 -5.42 -16.30 -16.19
CA LEU A 77 -5.95 -17.42 -16.99
C LEU A 77 -5.04 -17.75 -18.17
N ASP A 78 -4.56 -16.74 -18.90
CA ASP A 78 -3.64 -16.92 -20.03
C ASP A 78 -2.37 -17.68 -19.59
N ARG A 79 -1.79 -17.32 -18.43
CA ARG A 79 -0.59 -17.98 -17.89
C ARG A 79 -0.85 -19.41 -17.42
N VAL A 80 -2.01 -19.68 -16.82
CA VAL A 80 -2.43 -21.04 -16.46
C VAL A 80 -2.64 -21.88 -17.72
N GLU A 81 -3.20 -21.31 -18.78
CA GLU A 81 -3.35 -21.98 -20.08
C GLU A 81 -1.99 -22.30 -20.74
N ASP A 82 -1.00 -21.43 -20.56
CA ASP A 82 0.40 -21.65 -20.98
C ASP A 82 1.15 -22.70 -20.13
N GLY A 83 0.51 -23.25 -19.10
CA GLY A 83 1.01 -24.35 -18.28
C GLY A 83 1.84 -23.93 -17.07
N GLU A 84 1.77 -22.66 -16.68
CA GLU A 84 2.43 -22.17 -15.48
C GLU A 84 1.73 -22.63 -14.20
N ASP A 85 2.52 -23.00 -13.19
CA ASP A 85 2.01 -23.37 -11.86
C ASP A 85 1.79 -22.11 -11.02
N MET A 86 0.58 -21.57 -11.10
CA MET A 86 0.19 -20.33 -10.42
C MET A 86 -0.78 -20.59 -9.27
N GLU A 87 -0.65 -19.79 -8.21
CA GLU A 87 -1.66 -19.75 -7.14
C GLU A 87 -2.94 -19.06 -7.63
N THR A 88 -4.11 -19.53 -7.18
CA THR A 88 -5.40 -18.92 -7.56
C THR A 88 -5.55 -17.55 -6.88
N PRO A 89 -5.72 -16.46 -7.66
CA PRO A 89 -5.87 -15.12 -7.11
C PRO A 89 -7.07 -15.00 -6.17
N GLN A 90 -6.96 -14.11 -5.19
CA GLN A 90 -7.99 -13.85 -4.18
C GLN A 90 -8.45 -12.39 -4.22
N ILE A 91 -9.72 -12.17 -3.85
CA ILE A 91 -10.25 -10.83 -3.59
C ILE A 91 -10.62 -10.74 -2.11
N TYR A 92 -9.95 -9.85 -1.40
CA TYR A 92 -10.20 -9.59 0.02
C TYR A 92 -11.11 -8.36 0.15
N ASN A 93 -12.23 -8.52 0.84
CA ASN A 93 -13.08 -7.39 1.22
C ASN A 93 -12.69 -6.94 2.63
N ILE A 94 -12.20 -5.72 2.74
CA ILE A 94 -11.79 -5.13 3.99
C ILE A 94 -13.02 -4.53 4.67
N PRO A 95 -13.40 -5.05 5.85
CA PRO A 95 -14.63 -4.65 6.49
C PRO A 95 -14.36 -3.43 7.40
N LYS A 96 -15.42 -2.80 7.91
CA LYS A 96 -15.33 -1.57 8.71
C LYS A 96 -14.50 -1.78 9.98
N GLU A 97 -14.43 -3.00 10.46
CA GLU A 97 -13.69 -3.49 11.62
C GLU A 97 -12.19 -3.17 11.52
N LEU A 98 -11.64 -2.95 10.32
CA LEU A 98 -10.28 -2.41 10.20
C LEU A 98 -10.18 -1.02 10.83
N ASN A 99 -11.16 -0.14 10.62
CA ASN A 99 -11.17 1.19 11.24
C ASN A 99 -11.24 1.05 12.76
N GLU A 100 -12.04 0.12 13.27
CA GLU A 100 -12.15 -0.13 14.72
C GLU A 100 -10.84 -0.68 15.30
N ALA A 101 -10.13 -1.52 14.56
CA ALA A 101 -8.81 -2.01 14.94
C ALA A 101 -7.75 -0.89 14.92
N LEU A 102 -7.81 0.00 13.93
CA LEU A 102 -6.93 1.17 13.85
C LEU A 102 -7.20 2.15 14.98
N ASP A 103 -8.47 2.45 15.26
CA ASP A 103 -8.89 3.29 16.40
C ASP A 103 -8.33 2.69 17.70
N ALA A 104 -8.53 1.40 17.94
CA ALA A 104 -8.00 0.70 19.10
C ALA A 104 -6.46 0.71 19.17
N PHE A 105 -5.79 0.63 18.02
CA PHE A 105 -4.34 0.72 17.95
C PHE A 105 -3.84 2.11 18.36
N PHE A 106 -4.41 3.18 17.77
CA PHE A 106 -4.02 4.55 18.09
C PHE A 106 -4.33 4.91 19.54
N ASP A 107 -5.49 4.51 20.05
CA ASP A 107 -5.87 4.72 21.45
C ASP A 107 -4.87 4.08 22.43
N LYS A 108 -4.34 2.91 22.07
CA LYS A 108 -3.48 2.13 22.96
C LYS A 108 -1.99 2.42 22.81
N HIS A 109 -1.54 2.68 21.59
CA HIS A 109 -0.11 2.66 21.25
C HIS A 109 0.42 4.01 20.77
N ALA A 110 -0.44 4.92 20.31
CA ALA A 110 0.03 6.20 19.82
C ALA A 110 0.20 7.21 20.97
N VAL A 111 1.17 8.11 20.79
CA VAL A 111 1.28 9.30 21.62
C VAL A 111 0.24 10.30 21.12
N ASN A 112 -0.87 10.39 21.84
CA ASN A 112 -1.93 11.33 21.52
C ASN A 112 -1.57 12.72 22.08
N GLU A 113 -1.40 13.69 21.22
CA GLU A 113 -1.31 15.11 21.58
C GLU A 113 -2.16 15.96 20.64
N THR A 114 -2.56 17.14 21.11
CA THR A 114 -3.32 18.05 20.26
C THR A 114 -2.42 18.70 19.23
N VAL A 115 -2.98 19.07 18.08
CA VAL A 115 -2.24 19.80 17.04
C VAL A 115 -1.62 21.10 17.59
N ALA A 116 -2.32 21.77 18.50
CA ALA A 116 -1.81 22.99 19.14
C ALA A 116 -0.56 22.70 19.99
N ASP A 117 -0.62 21.70 20.87
CA ASP A 117 0.52 21.30 21.71
C ASP A 117 1.71 20.82 20.86
N TRP A 118 1.42 20.10 19.76
CA TRP A 118 2.45 19.64 18.84
C TRP A 118 3.15 20.83 18.16
N LEU A 119 2.38 21.77 17.60
CA LEU A 119 2.90 22.97 16.92
C LEU A 119 3.72 23.87 17.84
N ASP A 120 3.30 24.03 19.10
CA ASP A 120 4.05 24.79 20.10
C ASP A 120 5.43 24.17 20.39
N LYS A 121 5.51 22.84 20.37
CA LYS A 121 6.77 22.09 20.55
C LYS A 121 7.62 21.99 19.27
N HIS A 122 7.03 22.17 18.09
CA HIS A 122 7.65 21.91 16.79
C HIS A 122 7.62 23.15 15.88
N PRO A 123 8.42 24.21 16.17
CA PRO A 123 8.44 25.43 15.36
C PRO A 123 8.91 25.15 13.94
N VAL A 124 8.19 25.67 12.93
CA VAL A 124 8.52 25.48 11.51
C VAL A 124 9.95 25.90 11.15
N LYS A 125 10.48 26.95 11.79
CA LYS A 125 11.86 27.41 11.61
C LYS A 125 12.93 26.41 12.04
N SER A 126 12.54 25.41 12.81
CA SER A 126 13.38 24.32 13.31
C SER A 126 13.12 23.00 12.59
N ALA A 127 12.20 22.99 11.61
CA ALA A 127 11.97 21.84 10.75
C ALA A 127 13.20 21.58 9.88
N VAL A 128 13.49 20.29 9.67
CA VAL A 128 14.52 19.86 8.72
C VAL A 128 13.90 19.97 7.31
N ALA A 129 14.69 20.43 6.33
CA ALA A 129 14.22 20.51 4.95
C ALA A 129 13.98 19.10 4.39
N ASP A 130 12.98 18.97 3.51
CA ASP A 130 12.58 17.67 2.94
C ASP A 130 13.76 16.98 2.21
N ASP A 131 14.59 17.77 1.52
CA ASP A 131 15.78 17.31 0.79
C ASP A 131 17.02 17.09 1.67
N ALA A 132 16.96 17.43 2.96
CA ALA A 132 18.04 17.19 3.92
C ALA A 132 17.95 15.78 4.52
N GLU A 133 17.86 14.78 3.64
CA GLU A 133 17.65 13.36 3.92
C GLU A 133 18.63 12.79 4.98
N SER A 134 19.92 13.07 4.80
CA SER A 134 20.97 12.66 5.73
C SER A 134 20.81 13.21 7.16
N VAL A 135 20.06 14.30 7.34
CA VAL A 135 19.87 14.96 8.65
C VAL A 135 18.70 14.38 9.40
N TRP A 136 17.57 14.14 8.74
CA TRP A 136 16.38 13.62 9.42
C TRP A 136 16.44 12.10 9.61
N LYS A 137 17.19 11.35 8.80
CA LYS A 137 17.48 9.91 9.04
C LYS A 137 18.36 9.62 10.24
N ALA A 138 19.15 10.62 10.67
CA ALA A 138 20.11 10.48 11.76
C ALA A 138 19.50 10.73 13.16
N LYS A 139 18.21 11.07 13.22
CA LYS A 139 17.45 11.32 14.46
C LYS A 139 16.64 10.09 14.86
#